data_AF-A0A2V0P2Y7-F1
#
_entry.id   AF-A0A2V0P2Y7-F1
#
_cell.length_a   1.000
_cell.length_b   1.000
_cell.length_c   1.000
_cell.angle_alpha   90.00
_cell.angle_beta   90.00
_cell.angle_gamma   90.00
#
_symmetry.space_group_name_H-M   'P 1'
#
loop_
_entity.id
_entity.type
_entity.pdbx_description
1 polymer ?
#
loop_
_entity_poly.entity_id
_entity_poly.type
_entity_poly.pdbx_seq_one_letter_code
_entity_poly.pdbx_strand_id
1 'polypeptide(L)'
;MLPQLASAEGVDPFAWSLLCGAVLAASLRAAAAPRPPVATSAGGPRAPRPAPPPGAAACKKCGGSGRMRCLTCAGAGRLNEPGLPVLPKGANPEWCPDCRATGLESCAACLGEGFRREIGFRM
;
A
#
# COMPACT_ATOMS: atom_id res chain seq x y z
N MET A 1 17.38 -71.28 18.80
CA MET A 1 17.13 -70.48 17.58
C MET A 1 16.56 -69.13 17.98
N LEU A 2 17.34 -68.04 17.85
CA LEU A 2 16.88 -66.66 17.89
C LEU A 2 17.35 -66.01 16.57
N PRO A 3 16.50 -65.33 15.80
CA PRO A 3 16.94 -64.67 14.58
C PRO A 3 17.68 -63.37 14.90
N GLN A 4 18.78 -63.15 14.18
CA GLN A 4 19.60 -61.94 14.15
C GLN A 4 18.75 -60.72 13.77
N LEU A 5 18.85 -59.64 14.55
CA LEU A 5 18.36 -58.32 14.18
C LEU A 5 19.29 -57.75 13.09
N ALA A 6 18.74 -57.51 11.90
CA ALA A 6 19.45 -56.88 10.80
C ALA A 6 19.81 -55.43 11.14
N SER A 7 21.10 -55.12 11.19
CA SER A 7 21.61 -53.75 11.20
C SER A 7 21.20 -53.03 9.92
N ALA A 8 20.32 -52.04 10.06
CA ALA A 8 20.06 -51.05 9.02
C ALA A 8 20.99 -49.85 9.25
N GLU A 9 22.25 -49.95 8.83
CA GLU A 9 23.18 -48.82 8.86
C GLU A 9 23.77 -48.63 7.47
N GLY A 10 23.17 -47.72 6.72
CA GLY A 10 23.58 -47.37 5.37
C GLY A 10 23.03 -46.02 4.99
N VAL A 11 23.41 -44.97 5.73
CA VAL A 11 23.11 -43.59 5.35
C VAL A 11 24.43 -42.84 5.19
N ASP A 12 24.76 -42.54 3.94
CA ASP A 12 26.03 -41.94 3.55
C ASP A 12 26.12 -40.48 4.08
N PRO A 13 27.14 -40.12 4.88
CA PRO A 13 27.23 -38.79 5.51
C PRO A 13 27.38 -37.66 4.48
N PHE A 14 27.91 -37.96 3.30
CA PHE A 14 27.94 -37.02 2.17
C PHE A 14 26.54 -36.77 1.61
N ALA A 15 25.69 -37.80 1.52
CA ALA A 15 24.32 -37.66 1.07
C ALA A 15 23.50 -36.78 2.03
N TRP A 16 23.70 -36.93 3.35
CA TRP A 16 23.05 -36.07 4.34
C TRP A 16 23.51 -34.61 4.24
N SER A 17 24.80 -34.38 4.06
CA SER A 17 25.36 -33.03 3.90
C SER A 17 24.84 -32.34 2.65
N LEU A 18 24.72 -33.07 1.54
CA LEU A 18 24.14 -32.58 0.29
C LEU A 18 22.64 -32.25 0.44
N LEU A 19 21.89 -33.10 1.15
CA LEU A 19 20.47 -32.86 1.44
C LEU A 19 20.30 -31.60 2.30
N CYS A 20 21.06 -31.46 3.40
CA CYS A 20 21.02 -30.27 4.24
C CYS A 20 21.40 -29.00 3.45
N GLY A 21 22.45 -29.07 2.62
CA GLY A 21 22.87 -27.96 1.76
C GLY A 21 21.79 -27.55 0.76
N ALA A 22 21.12 -28.53 0.13
CA ALA A 22 20.01 -28.29 -0.79
C ALA A 22 18.80 -27.65 -0.09
N VAL A 23 18.45 -28.12 1.10
CA VAL A 23 17.35 -27.55 1.91
C VAL A 23 17.66 -26.11 2.34
N LEU A 24 18.89 -25.83 2.76
CA LEU A 24 19.32 -24.47 3.12
C LEU A 24 19.27 -23.52 1.92
N ALA A 25 19.79 -23.97 0.77
CA ALA A 25 19.79 -23.18 -0.46
C ALA A 25 18.36 -22.91 -0.97
N ALA A 26 17.45 -23.88 -0.87
CA ALA A 26 16.04 -23.70 -1.20
C ALA A 26 15.36 -22.69 -0.27
N SER A 27 15.64 -22.75 1.03
CA SER A 27 15.09 -21.84 2.04
C SER A 27 15.54 -20.39 1.83
N LEU A 28 16.82 -20.18 1.51
CA LEU A 28 17.37 -18.85 1.19
C LEU A 28 16.76 -18.27 -0.08
N ARG A 29 16.57 -19.09 -1.13
CA ARG A 29 15.90 -18.67 -2.37
C ARG A 29 14.44 -18.29 -2.13
N ALA A 30 13.71 -19.07 -1.34
CA ALA A 30 12.32 -18.77 -0.99
C ALA A 30 12.20 -17.47 -0.19
N ALA A 31 13.14 -17.19 0.73
CA ALA A 31 13.16 -15.95 1.50
C ALA A 31 13.52 -14.71 0.67
N ALA A 32 14.29 -14.89 -0.41
CA ALA A 32 14.68 -13.82 -1.33
C ALA A 32 13.65 -13.55 -2.44
N ALA A 33 12.66 -14.42 -2.62
CA ALA A 33 11.65 -14.23 -3.66
C ALA A 33 10.80 -12.98 -3.35
N PRO A 34 10.59 -12.09 -4.34
CA PRO A 34 9.69 -10.96 -4.16
C PRO A 34 8.28 -11.48 -3.88
N ARG A 35 7.68 -11.00 -2.80
CA ARG A 35 6.28 -11.33 -2.52
C ARG A 35 5.41 -10.71 -3.62
N PRO A 36 4.44 -11.45 -4.17
CA PRO A 36 3.50 -10.86 -5.11
C PRO A 36 2.81 -9.66 -4.44
N PRO A 37 2.49 -8.59 -5.18
CA PRO A 37 1.74 -7.47 -4.63
C PRO A 37 0.44 -8.01 -4.02
N VAL A 38 0.18 -7.65 -2.78
CA VAL A 38 -1.07 -8.02 -2.10
C VAL A 38 -2.21 -7.35 -2.85
N ALA A 39 -3.17 -8.16 -3.30
CA ALA A 39 -4.42 -7.64 -3.83
C ALA A 39 -5.13 -6.87 -2.71
N THR A 40 -5.01 -5.55 -2.74
CA THR A 40 -5.77 -4.67 -1.85
C THR A 40 -7.12 -4.41 -2.50
N SER A 41 -8.17 -4.29 -1.71
CA SER A 41 -9.45 -3.71 -2.14
C SER A 41 -9.31 -2.19 -2.33
N ALA A 42 -8.20 -1.73 -2.92
CA ALA A 42 -8.15 -0.40 -3.49
C ALA A 42 -9.39 -0.30 -4.37
N GLY A 43 -10.36 0.50 -3.93
CA GLY A 43 -11.61 0.66 -4.65
C GLY A 43 -11.26 0.91 -6.12
N GLY A 44 -12.01 0.29 -7.02
CA GLY A 44 -11.74 0.37 -8.46
C GLY A 44 -11.52 1.82 -8.92
N PRO A 45 -10.94 2.01 -10.11
CA PRO A 45 -10.64 3.34 -10.63
C PRO A 45 -11.81 4.29 -10.38
N ARG A 46 -11.55 5.40 -9.68
CA ARG A 46 -12.62 6.37 -9.42
C ARG A 46 -13.16 6.83 -10.77
N ALA A 47 -14.48 6.81 -10.91
CA ALA A 47 -15.11 7.35 -12.10
C ALA A 47 -14.54 8.76 -12.39
N PRO A 48 -14.27 9.10 -13.66
CA PRO A 48 -13.88 10.44 -14.04
C PRO A 48 -14.86 11.44 -13.46
N ARG A 49 -14.34 12.56 -12.93
CA ARG A 49 -15.19 13.60 -12.37
C ARG A 49 -16.02 14.23 -13.50
N PRO A 50 -17.29 14.62 -13.26
CA PRO A 50 -18.07 15.36 -14.23
C PRO A 50 -17.34 16.63 -14.66
N ALA A 51 -17.46 17.01 -15.93
CA ALA A 51 -16.94 18.27 -16.42
C ALA A 51 -17.60 19.44 -15.65
N PRO A 52 -16.84 20.51 -15.37
CA PRO A 52 -17.41 21.71 -14.77
C PRO A 52 -18.50 22.28 -15.70
N PRO A 53 -19.57 22.89 -15.15
CA PRO A 53 -20.60 23.50 -15.96
C PRO A 53 -20.03 24.68 -16.78
N PRO A 54 -20.65 25.03 -17.92
CA PRO A 54 -20.21 26.15 -18.74
C PRO A 54 -20.11 27.44 -17.93
N GLY A 55 -18.97 28.14 -18.01
CA GLY A 55 -18.71 29.37 -17.27
C GLY A 55 -18.26 29.19 -15.82
N ALA A 56 -18.16 27.96 -15.30
CA ALA A 56 -17.67 27.72 -13.95
C ALA A 56 -16.16 27.98 -13.84
N ALA A 57 -15.79 28.90 -12.94
CA ALA A 57 -14.39 29.19 -12.66
C ALA A 57 -13.75 28.08 -11.80
N ALA A 58 -12.55 27.66 -12.19
CA ALA A 58 -11.73 26.76 -11.38
C ALA A 58 -11.48 27.35 -9.99
N CYS A 59 -11.53 26.50 -8.97
CA CYS A 59 -11.32 26.90 -7.59
C CYS A 59 -9.84 27.29 -7.41
N LYS A 60 -9.60 28.59 -7.19
CA LYS A 60 -8.25 29.14 -7.00
C LYS A 60 -7.46 28.49 -5.86
N LYS A 61 -8.13 28.00 -4.81
CA LYS A 61 -7.48 27.40 -3.64
C LYS A 61 -6.89 26.01 -3.93
N CYS A 62 -7.51 25.22 -4.80
CA CYS A 62 -7.05 23.87 -5.14
C CYS A 62 -6.59 23.72 -6.60
N GLY A 63 -6.54 24.83 -7.34
CA GLY A 63 -6.17 24.84 -8.76
C GLY A 63 -7.06 23.98 -9.66
N GLY A 64 -8.35 23.79 -9.31
CA GLY A 64 -9.26 22.96 -10.09
C GLY A 64 -9.37 21.49 -9.65
N SER A 65 -8.48 20.98 -8.79
CA SER A 65 -8.44 19.55 -8.45
C SER A 65 -9.54 19.09 -7.48
N GLY A 66 -10.12 20.02 -6.72
CA GLY A 66 -11.04 19.75 -5.61
C GLY A 66 -10.41 19.01 -4.43
N ARG A 67 -9.10 18.75 -4.45
CA ARG A 67 -8.37 18.02 -3.41
C ARG A 67 -7.24 18.89 -2.90
N MET A 68 -6.92 18.79 -1.62
CA MET A 68 -5.78 19.44 -0.98
C MET A 68 -4.94 18.37 -0.27
N ARG A 69 -3.67 18.65 0.01
CA ARG A 69 -2.90 17.81 0.93
C ARG A 69 -3.59 17.78 2.28
N CYS A 70 -3.75 16.58 2.85
CA CYS A 70 -4.26 16.43 4.20
C CYS A 70 -3.35 17.17 5.19
N LEU A 71 -3.92 18.04 6.02
CA LEU A 71 -3.17 18.82 7.00
C LEU A 71 -2.57 17.94 8.10
N THR A 72 -3.28 16.90 8.53
CA THR A 72 -2.87 16.02 9.63
C THR A 72 -1.63 15.18 9.30
N CYS A 73 -1.53 14.67 8.08
CA CYS A 73 -0.40 13.82 7.65
C CYS A 73 0.52 14.49 6.63
N ALA A 74 0.35 15.79 6.38
CA ALA A 74 1.08 16.57 5.37
C ALA A 74 1.10 15.92 3.95
N GLY A 75 0.12 15.08 3.63
CA GLY A 75 0.06 14.34 2.38
C GLY A 75 0.62 12.92 2.38
N ALA A 76 1.19 12.44 3.49
CA ALA A 76 1.81 11.11 3.56
C ALA A 76 0.81 9.94 3.63
N GLY A 77 -0.45 10.20 4.01
CA GLY A 77 -1.49 9.18 4.22
C GLY A 77 -1.36 8.42 5.54
N ARG A 78 -0.32 8.67 6.32
CA ARG A 78 -0.01 7.98 7.57
C ARG A 78 0.65 8.94 8.56
N LEU A 79 0.61 8.58 9.84
CA LEU A 79 1.13 9.39 10.93
C LEU A 79 2.56 9.02 11.31
N ASN A 80 2.95 7.75 11.14
CA ASN A 80 4.31 7.30 11.42
C ASN A 80 5.27 7.50 10.25
N GLU A 81 6.49 7.93 10.58
CA GLU A 81 7.57 8.20 9.63
C GLU A 81 7.11 8.97 8.37
N PRO A 82 6.42 10.13 8.50
CA PRO A 82 5.78 10.82 7.36
C PRO A 82 6.79 11.37 6.36
N GLY A 83 8.06 11.54 6.75
CA GLY A 83 9.14 12.01 5.89
C GLY A 83 9.74 10.93 4.98
N LEU A 84 9.50 9.64 5.25
CA LEU A 84 10.00 8.56 4.39
C LEU A 84 9.02 8.32 3.23
N PRO A 85 9.46 7.97 2.02
CA PRO A 85 8.53 7.54 0.97
C PRO A 85 7.98 6.13 1.25
N VAL A 86 8.76 5.28 1.91
CA VAL A 86 8.46 3.88 2.20
C VAL A 86 8.80 3.58 3.67
N LEU A 87 7.94 2.85 4.36
CA LEU A 87 8.22 2.41 5.74
C LEU A 87 9.42 1.47 5.81
N PRO A 88 10.20 1.51 6.90
CA PRO A 88 11.25 0.52 7.12
C PRO A 88 10.65 -0.88 7.24
N LYS A 89 11.46 -1.88 6.86
CA LYS A 89 11.04 -3.28 6.89
C LYS A 89 10.63 -3.68 8.31
N GLY A 90 9.43 -4.27 8.45
CA GLY A 90 8.89 -4.71 9.73
C GLY A 90 8.03 -3.67 10.46
N ALA A 91 7.99 -2.42 10.00
CA ALA A 91 7.06 -1.43 10.52
C ALA A 91 5.70 -1.54 9.82
N ASN A 92 4.62 -1.39 10.59
CA ASN A 92 3.25 -1.27 10.07
C ASN A 92 2.86 0.21 9.93
N PRO A 93 2.10 0.59 8.88
CA PRO A 93 1.64 1.96 8.73
C PRO A 93 0.57 2.31 9.77
N GLU A 94 0.75 3.45 10.42
CA GLU A 94 -0.27 4.07 11.26
C GLU A 94 -1.10 5.01 10.38
N TRP A 95 -2.18 4.48 9.81
CA TRP A 95 -2.99 5.21 8.84
C TRP A 95 -3.58 6.49 9.42
N CYS A 96 -3.51 7.57 8.64
CA CYS A 96 -4.14 8.82 9.02
C CYS A 96 -5.68 8.66 8.96
N PRO A 97 -6.40 8.85 10.09
CA PRO A 97 -7.85 8.65 10.13
C PRO A 97 -8.60 9.70 9.30
N ASP A 98 -8.07 10.92 9.23
CA ASP A 98 -8.74 12.05 8.58
C ASP A 98 -8.81 11.88 7.06
N CYS A 99 -7.70 11.48 6.43
CA CYS A 99 -7.65 11.25 4.98
C CYS A 99 -7.82 9.79 4.58
N ARG A 100 -7.94 8.87 5.55
CA ARG A 100 -8.11 7.42 5.32
C ARG A 100 -7.07 6.87 4.35
N ALA A 101 -5.80 7.11 4.67
CA ALA A 101 -4.64 6.71 3.86
C ALA A 101 -4.49 7.36 2.47
N THR A 102 -5.37 8.28 2.06
CA THR A 102 -5.26 8.90 0.73
C THR A 102 -4.24 10.02 0.63
N GLY A 103 -3.81 10.59 1.76
CA GLY A 103 -2.98 11.80 1.81
C GLY A 103 -3.69 13.07 1.32
N LEU A 104 -4.96 12.98 0.92
CA LEU A 104 -5.71 14.07 0.33
C LEU A 104 -7.03 14.31 1.03
N GLU A 105 -7.31 15.57 1.35
CA GLU A 105 -8.60 16.02 1.86
C GLU A 105 -9.39 16.78 0.80
N SER A 106 -10.71 16.87 0.96
CA SER A 106 -11.54 17.68 0.05
C SER A 106 -11.25 19.16 0.27
N CYS A 107 -11.13 19.93 -0.82
CA CYS A 107 -10.95 21.37 -0.69
C CYS A 107 -12.22 22.01 -0.10
N ALA A 108 -12.11 22.57 1.10
CA ALA A 108 -13.23 23.22 1.80
C ALA A 108 -13.85 24.39 1.01
N ALA A 109 -13.08 25.08 0.16
CA ALA A 109 -13.56 26.23 -0.59
C ALA A 109 -14.49 25.89 -1.77
N CYS A 110 -14.39 24.67 -2.31
CA CYS A 110 -15.25 24.18 -3.40
C CYS A 110 -15.94 22.85 -3.04
N LEU A 111 -15.91 22.45 -1.76
CA LEU A 111 -16.51 21.22 -1.23
C LEU A 111 -16.11 19.95 -2.01
N GLY A 112 -14.90 19.94 -2.57
CA GLY A 112 -14.42 18.79 -3.34
C GLY A 112 -14.70 18.81 -4.84
N GLU A 113 -15.40 19.82 -5.37
CA GLU A 113 -15.76 19.83 -6.79
C GLU A 113 -14.64 20.28 -7.72
N GLY A 114 -13.80 21.18 -7.24
CA GLY A 114 -12.73 21.78 -8.04
C GLY A 114 -13.14 23.08 -8.75
N PHE A 115 -14.41 23.45 -8.77
CA PHE A 115 -14.89 24.73 -9.29
C PHE A 115 -15.82 25.41 -8.28
N ARG A 116 -16.00 26.73 -8.42
CA ARG A 116 -16.99 27.45 -7.62
C ARG A 116 -18.31 27.47 -8.40
N ARG A 117 -19.39 27.00 -7.77
CA ARG A 117 -20.74 27.26 -8.23
C ARG A 117 -21.09 28.70 -7.86
N GLU A 118 -21.69 29.48 -8.75
CA GLU A 118 -22.38 30.69 -8.33
C GLU A 118 -23.57 30.27 -7.45
N ILE A 119 -23.41 30.40 -6.13
CA ILE A 119 -24.50 30.21 -5.19
C ILE A 119 -25.18 31.57 -5.08
N GLY A 120 -26.15 31.82 -5.95
CA GLY A 120 -26.92 33.05 -5.96
C GLY A 120 -28.41 32.74 -6.14
N PHE A 121 -29.24 33.27 -5.23
CA PHE A 121 -30.60 33.59 -5.60
C PHE A 121 -30.50 34.64 -6.71
N ARG A 122 -30.94 34.30 -7.93
CA ARG A 122 -31.10 35.29 -8.99
C ARG A 122 -32.21 36.24 -8.53
N MET A 123 -31.85 37.46 -8.14
CA MET A 123 -32.80 38.58 -8.02
C MET A 123 -33.08 39.11 -9.42
#